data_AF-A0A9P1GEN8-F1
#
_entry.id   AF-A0A9P1GEN8-F1
#
_cell.length_a   1.000
_cell.length_b   1.000
_cell.length_c   1.000
_cell.angle_alpha   90.00
_cell.angle_beta   90.00
_cell.angle_gamma   90.00
#
_symmetry.space_group_name_H-M   'P 1'
#
loop_
_entity.id
_entity.type
_entity.pdbx_description
1 polymer ?
#
loop_
_entity_poly.entity_id
_entity_poly.type
_entity_poly.pdbx_seq_one_letter_code
_entity_poly.pdbx_strand_id
1 'polypeptide(L)'
;MADPDTVLEYNAVIGARGRESRWSESLVLLELLVQRGLVATMVSRSAGLGACAKAQRWQNSMELLQGLVRAETLRPNAIPFNAVISGCGKSGEWKLSHQTLEILRCSGILPTLLSFGAALTAITTGVLVDTWLKALHLYSQMWWMHLLPDLVAFNALGSAAAVSGQWLLMLRLMEDATKMRLQCDAITGTALVSACETLSAWQEGLVSWRSLRQDGMAVNLIQLNSVISNVGKGLCWDLAAELLQMSLQPDEVTLTASLAACCDAMQWDTALDCFLMATGGWSSRASVTALLGSLRGAQQWRMAWHSWEQLQVSPDLPCVNELVSTSALSFHWPQALVDFHLLQELRLKTDTVALNSLLAAFLPLGKWQQIMLYLDDIRDLKGFCCVATCYARAAQRERLLALLRHSNSLRHRAPAVASSCPSRSVRRTPADSHLALAQQGCEGARQG
;
A
#
# COMPACT_ATOMS: atom_id res chain seq x y z
N MET A 1 -42.54 -21.49 38.15
CA MET A 1 -42.64 -20.45 37.10
C MET A 1 -41.48 -19.52 37.33
N ALA A 2 -40.58 -19.35 36.35
CA ALA A 2 -39.47 -18.42 36.46
C ALA A 2 -40.03 -16.99 36.55
N ASP A 3 -39.57 -16.20 37.52
CA ASP A 3 -40.04 -14.83 37.72
C ASP A 3 -39.58 -13.96 36.54
N PRO A 4 -40.47 -13.35 35.75
CA PRO A 4 -40.10 -12.56 34.57
C PRO A 4 -39.17 -11.39 34.92
N ASP A 5 -39.26 -10.86 36.13
CA ASP A 5 -38.42 -9.77 36.63
C ASP A 5 -36.95 -10.17 36.74
N THR A 6 -36.66 -11.40 37.17
CA THR A 6 -35.26 -11.89 37.24
C THR A 6 -34.62 -11.98 35.85
N VAL A 7 -35.35 -12.40 34.82
CA VAL A 7 -34.81 -12.46 33.44
C VAL A 7 -34.52 -11.06 32.88
N LEU A 8 -35.34 -10.07 33.23
CA LEU A 8 -35.12 -8.67 32.86
C LEU A 8 -33.88 -8.07 33.52
N GLU A 9 -33.65 -8.37 34.80
CA GLU A 9 -32.43 -7.97 35.52
C GLU A 9 -31.19 -8.55 34.85
N TYR A 10 -31.20 -9.84 34.52
CA TYR A 10 -30.10 -10.46 33.78
C TYR A 10 -29.86 -9.80 32.42
N ASN A 11 -30.91 -9.48 31.66
CA ASN A 11 -30.78 -8.79 30.36
C ASN A 11 -30.13 -7.42 30.51
N ALA A 12 -30.52 -6.67 31.54
CA ALA A 12 -29.94 -5.37 31.83
C ALA A 12 -28.44 -5.48 32.17
N VAL A 13 -28.07 -6.46 33.00
CA VAL A 13 -26.67 -6.68 33.41
C VAL A 13 -25.81 -7.17 32.23
N ILE A 14 -26.30 -8.14 31.45
CA ILE A 14 -25.62 -8.63 30.22
C ILE A 14 -25.41 -7.48 29.24
N GLY A 15 -26.45 -6.66 29.01
CA GLY A 15 -26.36 -5.49 28.13
C GLY A 15 -25.45 -4.38 28.67
N ALA A 16 -25.35 -4.20 30.00
CA ALA A 16 -24.43 -3.27 30.63
C ALA A 16 -22.97 -3.73 30.48
N ARG A 17 -22.67 -5.00 30.77
CA ARG A 17 -21.33 -5.58 30.59
C ARG A 17 -20.89 -5.58 29.12
N GLY A 18 -21.82 -5.80 28.19
CA GLY A 18 -21.58 -5.63 26.77
C GLY A 18 -21.29 -4.18 26.34
N ARG A 19 -21.80 -3.17 27.06
CA ARG A 19 -21.43 -1.76 26.84
C ARG A 19 -20.03 -1.43 27.37
N GLU A 20 -19.59 -2.10 28.42
CA GLU A 20 -18.24 -1.98 29.01
C GLU A 20 -17.17 -2.83 28.30
N SER A 21 -17.49 -3.44 27.15
CA SER A 21 -16.61 -4.35 26.39
C SER A 21 -16.16 -5.61 27.16
N ARG A 22 -16.84 -5.96 28.26
CA ARG A 22 -16.59 -7.15 29.07
C ARG A 22 -17.39 -8.35 28.54
N TRP A 23 -17.01 -8.81 27.35
CA TRP A 23 -17.72 -9.89 26.64
C TRP A 23 -17.69 -11.23 27.39
N SER A 24 -16.60 -11.57 28.07
CA SER A 24 -16.46 -12.83 28.82
C SER A 24 -17.47 -12.90 29.97
N GLU A 25 -17.55 -11.85 30.79
CA GLU A 25 -18.55 -11.73 31.87
C GLU A 25 -19.97 -11.79 31.32
N SER A 26 -20.23 -11.17 30.17
CA SER A 26 -21.52 -11.22 29.50
C SER A 26 -21.92 -12.65 29.07
N LEU A 27 -20.97 -13.47 28.63
CA LEU A 27 -21.22 -14.87 28.26
C LEU A 27 -21.43 -15.75 29.49
N VAL A 28 -20.60 -15.58 30.53
CA VAL A 28 -20.75 -16.30 31.81
C VAL A 28 -22.11 -16.03 32.44
N LEU A 29 -22.60 -14.80 32.39
CA LEU A 29 -23.94 -14.45 32.88
C LEU A 29 -25.06 -15.09 32.05
N LEU A 30 -24.85 -15.26 30.75
CA LEU A 30 -25.80 -15.94 29.87
C LEU A 30 -25.84 -17.44 30.13
N GLU A 31 -24.69 -18.06 30.37
CA GLU A 31 -24.60 -19.46 30.81
C GLU A 31 -25.22 -19.66 32.19
N LEU A 32 -24.97 -18.75 33.13
CA LEU A 32 -25.56 -18.80 34.47
C LEU A 32 -27.10 -18.71 34.43
N LEU A 33 -27.65 -17.91 33.51
CA LEU A 33 -29.10 -17.83 33.30
C LEU A 33 -29.65 -19.20 32.89
N VAL A 34 -28.99 -19.88 31.95
CA VAL A 34 -29.39 -21.21 31.48
C VAL A 34 -29.22 -22.27 32.59
N GLN A 35 -28.12 -22.23 33.34
CA GLN A 35 -27.85 -23.14 34.46
C GLN A 35 -28.88 -23.02 35.59
N ARG A 36 -29.41 -21.81 35.82
CA ARG A 36 -30.48 -21.57 36.79
C ARG A 36 -31.87 -22.03 36.32
N GLY A 37 -31.95 -22.68 35.15
CA GLY A 37 -33.21 -23.15 34.57
C GLY A 37 -34.12 -22.02 34.05
N LEU A 38 -33.58 -20.81 33.91
CA LEU A 38 -34.30 -19.69 33.31
C LEU A 38 -34.23 -19.80 31.79
N VAL A 39 -35.32 -19.46 31.10
CA VAL A 39 -35.34 -19.49 29.62
C VAL A 39 -34.68 -18.24 29.09
N ALA A 40 -33.49 -18.38 28.52
CA ALA A 40 -32.80 -17.28 27.84
C ALA A 40 -33.67 -16.73 26.71
N THR A 41 -34.09 -15.47 26.82
CA THR A 41 -34.91 -14.83 25.80
C THR A 41 -34.06 -14.39 24.62
N MET A 42 -34.73 -13.99 23.54
CA MET A 42 -34.06 -13.38 22.39
C MET A 42 -33.24 -12.15 22.82
N VAL A 43 -33.74 -11.35 23.76
CA VAL A 43 -33.04 -10.17 24.28
C VAL A 43 -31.73 -10.55 24.98
N SER A 44 -31.75 -11.60 25.82
CA SER A 44 -30.54 -12.10 26.51
C SER A 44 -29.46 -12.50 25.51
N ARG A 45 -29.84 -13.30 24.50
CA ARG A 45 -28.92 -13.81 23.47
C ARG A 45 -28.44 -12.72 22.52
N SER A 46 -29.32 -11.80 22.10
CA SER A 46 -28.93 -10.62 21.32
C SER A 46 -27.98 -9.70 22.06
N ALA A 47 -28.14 -9.53 23.38
CA ALA A 47 -27.22 -8.74 24.20
C ALA A 47 -25.83 -9.40 24.28
N GLY A 48 -25.77 -10.72 24.48
CA GLY A 48 -24.51 -11.48 24.44
C GLY A 48 -23.81 -11.42 23.07
N LEU A 49 -24.58 -11.53 21.98
CA LEU A 49 -24.07 -11.36 20.62
C LEU A 49 -23.53 -9.94 20.39
N GLY A 50 -24.26 -8.92 20.85
CA GLY A 50 -23.80 -7.53 20.78
C GLY A 50 -22.51 -7.28 21.55
N ALA A 51 -22.34 -7.92 22.71
CA ALA A 51 -21.10 -7.87 23.49
C ALA A 51 -19.93 -8.53 22.73
N CYS A 52 -20.15 -9.70 22.13
CA CYS A 52 -19.13 -10.40 21.32
C CYS A 52 -18.74 -9.60 20.08
N ALA A 53 -19.73 -9.00 19.39
CA ALA A 53 -19.53 -8.17 18.21
C ALA A 53 -18.70 -6.91 18.52
N LYS A 54 -18.92 -6.27 19.67
CA LYS A 54 -18.10 -5.14 20.12
C LYS A 54 -16.67 -5.55 20.47
N ALA A 55 -16.48 -6.73 21.04
CA ALA A 55 -15.18 -7.27 21.38
C ALA A 55 -14.43 -7.96 20.21
N GLN A 56 -14.97 -7.90 18.99
CA GLN A 56 -14.41 -8.53 17.79
C GLN A 56 -14.21 -10.06 17.93
N ARG A 57 -14.98 -10.72 18.79
CA ARG A 57 -14.97 -12.18 18.99
C ARG A 57 -15.98 -12.85 18.08
N TRP A 58 -15.65 -12.93 16.79
CA TRP A 58 -16.56 -13.46 15.77
C TRP A 58 -16.88 -14.96 15.97
N GLN A 59 -15.94 -15.75 16.50
CA GLN A 59 -16.14 -17.18 16.76
C GLN A 59 -17.28 -17.40 17.76
N ASN A 60 -17.18 -16.76 18.93
CA ASN A 60 -18.18 -16.85 19.99
C ASN A 60 -19.53 -16.27 19.52
N SER A 61 -19.50 -15.21 18.72
CA SER A 61 -20.71 -14.64 18.12
C SER A 61 -21.40 -15.64 17.18
N MET A 62 -20.63 -16.39 16.39
CA MET A 62 -21.17 -17.42 15.50
C MET A 62 -21.71 -18.62 16.27
N GLU A 63 -21.02 -19.09 17.31
CA GLU A 63 -21.49 -20.18 18.17
C GLU A 63 -22.82 -19.83 18.84
N LEU A 64 -22.94 -18.61 19.39
CA LEU A 64 -24.18 -18.12 19.97
C LEU A 64 -25.31 -18.01 18.94
N LEU A 65 -25.03 -17.58 17.71
CA LEU A 65 -26.02 -17.51 16.64
C LEU A 65 -26.48 -18.91 16.23
N GLN A 66 -25.57 -19.87 16.09
CA GLN A 66 -25.92 -21.26 15.79
C GLN A 66 -26.76 -21.88 16.92
N GLY A 67 -26.42 -21.60 18.18
CA GLY A 67 -27.21 -22.01 19.33
C GLY A 67 -28.61 -21.40 19.35
N LEU A 68 -28.76 -20.15 18.90
CA LEU A 68 -30.06 -19.50 18.74
C LEU A 68 -30.88 -20.13 17.61
N VAL A 69 -30.27 -20.39 16.44
CA VAL A 69 -30.96 -20.98 15.28
C VAL A 69 -31.40 -22.42 15.54
N ARG A 70 -30.64 -23.19 16.34
CA ARG A 70 -31.01 -24.56 16.75
C ARG A 70 -32.10 -24.61 17.82
N ALA A 71 -32.36 -23.51 18.53
CA ALA A 71 -33.38 -23.48 19.56
C ALA A 71 -34.78 -23.37 18.95
N GLU A 72 -35.53 -24.47 18.89
CA GLU A 72 -36.89 -24.52 18.33
C GLU A 72 -37.88 -23.56 18.99
N THR A 73 -37.62 -23.16 20.24
CA THR A 73 -38.48 -22.29 21.04
C THR A 73 -38.34 -20.81 20.70
N LEU A 74 -37.30 -20.40 19.98
CA LEU A 74 -37.04 -19.01 19.63
C LEU A 74 -37.03 -18.84 18.10
N ARG A 75 -37.92 -17.98 17.59
CA ARG A 75 -37.84 -17.55 16.19
C ARG A 75 -36.88 -16.37 16.08
N PRO A 76 -35.69 -16.51 15.48
CA PRO A 76 -34.75 -15.39 15.34
C PRO A 76 -35.41 -14.24 14.60
N ASN A 77 -35.11 -13.01 15.00
CA ASN A 77 -35.37 -11.81 14.18
C ASN A 77 -34.05 -11.32 13.57
N ALA A 78 -34.06 -10.16 12.89
CA ALA A 78 -32.87 -9.63 12.25
C ALA A 78 -31.76 -9.18 13.24
N ILE A 79 -32.06 -8.98 14.53
CA ILE A 79 -31.13 -8.38 15.50
C ILE A 79 -29.90 -9.28 15.79
N PRO A 80 -30.06 -10.57 16.15
CA PRO A 80 -28.94 -11.51 16.29
C PRO A 80 -28.00 -11.56 15.08
N PHE A 81 -28.59 -11.62 13.88
CA PHE A 81 -27.81 -11.67 12.64
C PHE A 81 -27.06 -10.36 12.40
N ASN A 82 -27.69 -9.20 12.60
CA ASN A 82 -27.04 -7.90 12.46
C ASN A 82 -25.84 -7.75 13.40
N ALA A 83 -25.96 -8.24 14.64
CA ALA A 83 -24.86 -8.24 15.59
C ALA A 83 -23.67 -9.07 15.08
N VAL A 84 -23.93 -10.27 14.54
CA VAL A 84 -22.91 -11.15 13.98
C VAL A 84 -22.28 -10.56 12.72
N ILE A 85 -23.08 -10.05 11.79
CA ILE A 85 -22.60 -9.37 10.56
C ILE A 85 -21.66 -8.21 10.92
N SER A 86 -22.05 -7.37 11.88
CA SER A 86 -21.23 -6.26 12.37
C SER A 86 -19.95 -6.74 13.09
N GLY A 87 -20.05 -7.79 13.92
CA GLY A 87 -18.91 -8.39 14.61
C GLY A 87 -17.87 -8.97 13.65
N CYS A 88 -18.33 -9.75 12.66
CA CYS A 88 -17.49 -10.30 11.58
C CYS A 88 -16.85 -9.20 10.74
N GLY A 89 -17.56 -8.10 10.45
CA GLY A 89 -16.99 -6.94 9.76
C GLY A 89 -15.85 -6.32 10.55
N LYS A 90 -16.04 -6.06 11.84
CA LYS A 90 -15.00 -5.46 12.69
C LYS A 90 -13.78 -6.35 12.88
N SER A 91 -13.91 -7.67 12.75
CA SER A 91 -12.78 -8.61 12.83
C SER A 91 -12.10 -8.87 11.48
N GLY A 92 -12.51 -8.19 10.40
CA GLY A 92 -11.95 -8.39 9.05
C GLY A 92 -12.48 -9.62 8.32
N GLU A 93 -13.42 -10.37 8.91
CA GLU A 93 -13.99 -11.60 8.36
C GLU A 93 -15.20 -11.32 7.46
N TRP A 94 -14.99 -10.54 6.40
CA TRP A 94 -16.05 -10.09 5.50
C TRP A 94 -16.79 -11.25 4.80
N LYS A 95 -16.10 -12.38 4.55
CA LYS A 95 -16.71 -13.58 3.94
C LYS A 95 -17.80 -14.17 4.83
N LEU A 96 -17.52 -14.26 6.13
CA LEU A 96 -18.48 -14.75 7.12
C LEU A 96 -19.63 -13.77 7.31
N SER A 97 -19.34 -12.47 7.26
CA SER A 97 -20.37 -11.41 7.27
C SER A 97 -21.35 -11.57 6.09
N HIS A 98 -20.82 -11.74 4.87
CA HIS A 98 -21.65 -11.99 3.67
C HIS A 98 -22.45 -13.30 3.76
N GLN A 99 -21.83 -14.40 4.20
CA GLN A 99 -22.53 -15.68 4.39
C GLN A 99 -23.66 -15.57 5.40
N THR A 100 -23.46 -14.82 6.49
CA THR A 100 -24.48 -14.62 7.53
C THR A 100 -25.67 -13.81 6.99
N LEU A 101 -25.42 -12.82 6.13
CA LEU A 101 -26.48 -12.08 5.44
C LEU A 101 -27.29 -12.99 4.51
N GLU A 102 -26.64 -13.86 3.76
CA GLU A 102 -27.33 -14.83 2.90
C GLU A 102 -28.14 -15.86 3.71
N ILE A 103 -27.63 -16.34 4.84
CA ILE A 103 -28.39 -17.19 5.76
C ILE A 103 -29.63 -16.47 6.27
N LEU A 104 -29.51 -15.19 6.66
CA LEU A 104 -30.66 -14.39 7.09
C LEU A 104 -31.72 -14.32 5.98
N ARG A 105 -31.32 -14.11 4.73
CA ARG A 105 -32.24 -14.11 3.57
C ARG A 105 -32.90 -15.46 3.34
N CYS A 106 -32.11 -16.54 3.31
CA CYS A 106 -32.62 -17.90 3.11
C CYS A 106 -33.54 -18.36 4.24
N SER A 107 -33.39 -17.79 5.44
CA SER A 107 -34.28 -18.07 6.58
C SER A 107 -35.65 -17.38 6.49
N GLY A 108 -35.91 -16.60 5.43
CA GLY A 108 -37.16 -15.86 5.25
C GLY A 108 -37.31 -14.62 6.12
N ILE A 109 -36.25 -14.22 6.85
CA ILE A 109 -36.21 -13.01 7.64
C ILE A 109 -35.78 -11.86 6.71
N LEU A 110 -36.59 -10.80 6.65
CA LEU A 110 -36.29 -9.62 5.83
C LEU A 110 -35.02 -8.92 6.36
N PRO A 111 -33.96 -8.78 5.54
CA PRO A 111 -32.82 -7.96 5.90
C PRO A 111 -33.23 -6.51 6.10
N THR A 112 -32.53 -5.85 7.01
CA THR A 112 -32.75 -4.42 7.32
C THR A 112 -31.63 -3.58 6.72
N LEU A 113 -31.81 -2.27 6.71
CA LEU A 113 -30.76 -1.31 6.36
C LEU A 113 -29.47 -1.55 7.17
N LEU A 114 -29.61 -1.86 8.47
CA LEU A 114 -28.50 -2.24 9.35
C LEU A 114 -27.77 -3.51 8.89
N SER A 115 -28.50 -4.50 8.38
CA SER A 115 -27.93 -5.76 7.87
C SER A 115 -27.02 -5.49 6.67
N PHE A 116 -27.53 -4.72 5.70
CA PHE A 116 -26.77 -4.37 4.50
C PHE A 116 -25.64 -3.39 4.79
N GLY A 117 -25.86 -2.35 5.60
CA GLY A 117 -24.80 -1.41 6.00
C GLY A 117 -23.65 -2.10 6.74
N ALA A 118 -23.94 -3.03 7.65
CA ALA A 118 -22.93 -3.82 8.34
C ALA A 118 -22.17 -4.78 7.38
N ALA A 119 -22.85 -5.36 6.39
CA ALA A 119 -22.21 -6.20 5.38
C ALA A 119 -21.34 -5.39 4.41
N LEU A 120 -21.81 -4.22 3.97
CA LEU A 120 -21.05 -3.31 3.10
C LEU A 120 -19.79 -2.79 3.81
N THR A 121 -19.92 -2.34 5.05
CA THR A 121 -18.76 -1.93 5.86
C THR A 121 -17.79 -3.09 6.10
N ALA A 122 -18.29 -4.30 6.35
CA ALA A 122 -17.43 -5.49 6.43
C ALA A 122 -16.62 -5.72 5.13
N ILE A 123 -17.25 -5.57 3.97
CA ILE A 123 -16.57 -5.72 2.67
C ILE A 123 -15.45 -4.68 2.51
N THR A 124 -15.66 -3.43 2.94
CA THR A 124 -14.61 -2.39 2.87
C THR A 124 -13.41 -2.67 3.77
N THR A 125 -13.62 -3.32 4.92
CA THR A 125 -12.53 -3.72 5.81
C THR A 125 -11.74 -4.92 5.28
N GLY A 126 -12.30 -5.66 4.33
CA GLY A 126 -11.57 -6.70 3.60
C GLY A 126 -10.60 -6.05 2.62
N VAL A 127 -9.30 -6.13 2.90
CA VAL A 127 -8.17 -5.48 2.17
C VAL A 127 -7.98 -5.96 0.70
N LEU A 128 -9.00 -6.55 0.07
CA LEU A 128 -8.92 -7.11 -1.27
C LEU A 128 -9.46 -6.13 -2.32
N VAL A 129 -8.69 -5.91 -3.38
CA VAL A 129 -9.01 -4.98 -4.49
C VAL A 129 -10.32 -5.37 -5.21
N ASP A 130 -10.67 -6.65 -5.28
CA ASP A 130 -11.89 -7.15 -5.97
C ASP A 130 -13.21 -6.99 -5.17
N THR A 131 -13.16 -6.35 -4.01
CA THR A 131 -14.32 -6.27 -3.11
C THR A 131 -15.39 -5.26 -3.55
N TRP A 132 -15.03 -4.28 -4.38
CA TRP A 132 -15.96 -3.23 -4.84
C TRP A 132 -17.13 -3.77 -5.68
N LEU A 133 -16.92 -4.82 -6.50
CA LEU A 133 -17.99 -5.46 -7.27
C LEU A 133 -19.04 -6.10 -6.36
N LYS A 134 -18.60 -6.70 -5.24
CA LYS A 134 -19.50 -7.30 -4.24
C LYS A 134 -20.23 -6.22 -3.45
N ALA A 135 -19.54 -5.14 -3.10
CA ALA A 135 -20.17 -3.98 -2.47
C ALA A 135 -21.26 -3.39 -3.40
N LEU A 136 -20.95 -3.21 -4.69
CA LEU A 136 -21.90 -2.73 -5.69
C LEU A 136 -23.10 -3.67 -5.84
N HIS A 137 -22.86 -4.99 -5.85
CA HIS A 137 -23.93 -5.97 -5.91
C HIS A 137 -24.87 -5.86 -4.70
N LEU A 138 -24.33 -5.84 -3.47
CA LEU A 138 -25.14 -5.66 -2.26
C LEU A 138 -25.88 -4.32 -2.25
N TYR A 139 -25.24 -3.25 -2.70
CA TYR A 139 -25.87 -1.94 -2.82
C TYR A 139 -27.05 -1.98 -3.80
N SER A 140 -26.89 -2.59 -4.98
CA SER A 140 -27.99 -2.76 -5.94
C SER A 140 -29.13 -3.62 -5.38
N GLN A 141 -28.81 -4.64 -4.58
CA GLN A 141 -29.82 -5.49 -3.95
C GLN A 141 -30.68 -4.71 -2.95
N MET A 142 -30.12 -3.74 -2.23
CA MET A 142 -30.91 -2.87 -1.34
C MET A 142 -32.02 -2.15 -2.09
N TRP A 143 -31.72 -1.62 -3.29
CA TRP A 143 -32.70 -0.97 -4.16
C TRP A 143 -33.82 -1.92 -4.59
N TRP A 144 -33.48 -3.14 -5.00
CA TRP A 144 -34.47 -4.15 -5.40
C TRP A 144 -35.38 -4.57 -4.24
N MET A 145 -34.90 -4.48 -3.00
CA MET A 145 -35.70 -4.72 -1.80
C MET A 145 -36.45 -3.48 -1.31
N HIS A 146 -36.47 -2.40 -2.09
CA HIS A 146 -37.08 -1.11 -1.72
C HIS A 146 -36.51 -0.51 -0.42
N LEU A 147 -35.25 -0.83 -0.09
CA LEU A 147 -34.51 -0.24 1.02
C LEU A 147 -33.67 0.93 0.48
N LEU A 148 -34.05 2.15 0.83
CA LEU A 148 -33.29 3.35 0.48
C LEU A 148 -31.91 3.31 1.16
N PRO A 149 -30.80 3.35 0.40
CA PRO A 149 -29.47 3.40 0.98
C PRO A 149 -29.29 4.65 1.84
N ASP A 150 -28.70 4.47 3.01
CA ASP A 150 -28.30 5.56 3.88
C ASP A 150 -26.86 6.01 3.59
N LEU A 151 -26.45 7.08 4.27
CA LEU A 151 -25.09 7.60 4.19
C LEU A 151 -24.03 6.55 4.55
N VAL A 152 -24.36 5.59 5.43
CA VAL A 152 -23.45 4.50 5.83
C VAL A 152 -23.21 3.53 4.66
N ALA A 153 -24.29 3.05 4.03
CA ALA A 153 -24.19 2.18 2.85
C ALA A 153 -23.47 2.89 1.69
N PHE A 154 -23.75 4.17 1.51
CA PHE A 154 -23.10 5.01 0.51
C PHE A 154 -21.59 5.18 0.77
N ASN A 155 -21.20 5.57 1.99
CA ASN A 155 -19.80 5.73 2.39
C ASN A 155 -19.02 4.41 2.30
N ALA A 156 -19.65 3.29 2.62
CA ALA A 156 -19.02 1.98 2.46
C ALA A 156 -18.77 1.66 0.98
N LEU A 157 -19.75 1.86 0.09
CA LEU A 157 -19.54 1.66 -1.34
C LEU A 157 -18.46 2.61 -1.91
N GLY A 158 -18.49 3.88 -1.51
CA GLY A 158 -17.49 4.88 -1.91
C GLY A 158 -16.07 4.51 -1.45
N SER A 159 -15.92 4.03 -0.21
CA SER A 159 -14.63 3.57 0.31
C SER A 159 -14.12 2.33 -0.44
N ALA A 160 -15.00 1.39 -0.79
CA ALA A 160 -14.62 0.24 -1.62
C ALA A 160 -14.20 0.67 -3.04
N ALA A 161 -14.92 1.63 -3.63
CA ALA A 161 -14.58 2.22 -4.93
C ALA A 161 -13.25 2.99 -4.88
N ALA A 162 -12.92 3.61 -3.75
CA ALA A 162 -11.65 4.30 -3.56
C ALA A 162 -10.46 3.34 -3.57
N VAL A 163 -10.57 2.22 -2.85
CA VAL A 163 -9.52 1.18 -2.81
C VAL A 163 -9.29 0.54 -4.18
N SER A 164 -10.35 0.37 -4.98
CA SER A 164 -10.26 -0.22 -6.32
C SER A 164 -10.05 0.81 -7.44
N GLY A 165 -10.02 2.10 -7.11
CA GLY A 165 -9.79 3.18 -8.05
C GLY A 165 -10.90 3.52 -9.01
N GLN A 166 -12.12 3.12 -8.72
CA GLN A 166 -13.26 3.32 -9.62
C GLN A 166 -13.84 4.73 -9.46
N TRP A 167 -13.08 5.76 -9.87
CA TRP A 167 -13.48 7.17 -9.73
C TRP A 167 -14.76 7.52 -10.51
N LEU A 168 -14.97 6.94 -11.71
CA LEU A 168 -16.20 7.13 -12.49
C LEU A 168 -17.45 6.65 -11.74
N LEU A 169 -17.33 5.49 -11.08
CA LEU A 169 -18.40 4.97 -10.23
C LEU A 169 -18.67 5.93 -9.07
N MET A 170 -17.62 6.47 -8.45
CA MET A 170 -17.76 7.40 -7.33
C MET A 170 -18.41 8.73 -7.76
N LEU A 171 -18.08 9.27 -8.93
CA LEU A 171 -18.78 10.44 -9.49
C LEU A 171 -20.26 10.14 -9.74
N ARG A 172 -20.58 8.97 -10.31
CA ARG A 172 -21.97 8.58 -10.53
C ARG A 172 -22.74 8.41 -9.22
N LEU A 173 -22.09 7.84 -8.20
CA LEU A 173 -22.66 7.73 -6.87
C LEU A 173 -22.92 9.11 -6.26
N MET A 174 -22.02 10.09 -6.43
CA MET A 174 -22.24 11.46 -5.97
C MET A 174 -23.44 12.12 -6.67
N GLU A 175 -23.61 11.92 -7.98
CA GLU A 175 -24.83 12.37 -8.68
C GLU A 175 -26.09 11.73 -8.11
N ASP A 176 -26.06 10.44 -7.79
CA ASP A 176 -27.21 9.75 -7.22
C ASP A 176 -27.49 10.20 -5.76
N ALA A 177 -26.45 10.51 -4.99
CA ALA A 177 -26.58 11.09 -3.64
C ALA A 177 -27.27 12.47 -3.66
N THR A 178 -26.92 13.32 -4.63
CA THR A 178 -27.58 14.63 -4.79
C THR A 178 -29.05 14.49 -5.17
N LYS A 179 -29.39 13.55 -6.07
CA LYS A 179 -30.80 13.23 -6.42
C LYS A 179 -31.59 12.72 -5.21
N MET A 180 -30.96 11.90 -4.37
CA MET A 180 -31.56 11.39 -3.14
C MET A 180 -31.58 12.41 -1.99
N ARG A 181 -31.01 13.60 -2.18
CA ARG A 181 -30.83 14.63 -1.14
C ARG A 181 -30.10 14.11 0.11
N LEU A 182 -29.17 13.18 -0.09
CA LEU A 182 -28.28 12.73 0.97
C LEU A 182 -27.30 13.86 1.32
N GLN A 183 -27.19 14.21 2.60
CA GLN A 183 -26.17 15.13 3.06
C GLN A 183 -24.85 14.39 3.15
N CYS A 184 -24.08 14.47 2.06
CA CYS A 184 -22.71 13.99 2.00
C CYS A 184 -21.88 14.61 3.14
N ASP A 185 -20.98 13.83 3.74
CA ASP A 185 -20.10 14.25 4.84
C ASP A 185 -18.63 14.27 4.40
N ALA A 186 -17.71 14.64 5.29
CA ALA A 186 -16.29 14.65 4.96
C ALA A 186 -15.76 13.27 4.51
N ILE A 187 -16.40 12.18 4.94
CA ILE A 187 -16.05 10.79 4.56
C ILE A 187 -16.36 10.56 3.08
N THR A 188 -17.54 10.97 2.60
CA THR A 188 -17.88 10.91 1.16
C THR A 188 -16.84 11.66 0.30
N GLY A 189 -16.44 12.85 0.75
CA GLY A 189 -15.45 13.68 0.05
C GLY A 189 -14.06 13.06 0.04
N THR A 190 -13.62 12.45 1.14
CA THR A 190 -12.35 11.70 1.18
C THR A 190 -12.37 10.51 0.23
N ALA A 191 -13.47 9.75 0.18
CA ALA A 191 -13.60 8.60 -0.70
C ALA A 191 -13.58 9.01 -2.18
N LEU A 192 -14.19 10.16 -2.52
CA LEU A 192 -14.17 10.70 -3.89
C LEU A 192 -12.75 11.06 -4.33
N VAL A 193 -12.04 11.86 -3.53
CA VAL A 193 -10.68 12.30 -3.86
C VAL A 193 -9.69 11.12 -3.90
N SER A 194 -9.81 10.18 -2.95
CA SER A 194 -8.93 9.00 -2.91
C SER A 194 -9.21 8.01 -4.05
N ALA A 195 -10.45 7.88 -4.53
CA ALA A 195 -10.73 7.07 -5.73
C ALA A 195 -10.02 7.59 -6.99
N CYS A 196 -9.78 8.90 -7.07
CA CYS A 196 -9.05 9.50 -8.19
C CYS A 196 -7.52 9.25 -8.13
N GLU A 197 -7.01 8.76 -7.00
CA GLU A 197 -5.56 8.59 -6.76
C GLU A 197 -4.92 7.43 -7.51
N THR A 198 -5.67 6.35 -7.66
CA THR A 198 -5.13 5.06 -8.13
C THR A 198 -5.10 4.92 -9.65
N LEU A 199 -5.84 5.75 -10.40
CA LEU A 199 -5.91 5.70 -11.87
C LEU A 199 -5.41 6.98 -12.55
N SER A 200 -4.57 7.77 -11.87
CA SER A 200 -3.97 9.02 -12.39
C SER A 200 -4.96 10.04 -12.96
N ALA A 201 -6.24 10.00 -12.53
CA ALA A 201 -7.28 10.97 -12.89
C ALA A 201 -7.18 12.22 -12.01
N TRP A 202 -6.00 12.84 -11.98
CA TRP A 202 -5.67 13.93 -11.07
C TRP A 202 -6.50 15.21 -11.32
N GLN A 203 -6.85 15.47 -12.58
CA GLN A 203 -7.70 16.61 -12.97
C GLN A 203 -9.09 16.52 -12.35
N GLU A 204 -9.73 15.37 -12.46
CA GLU A 204 -11.06 15.13 -11.89
C GLU A 204 -11.03 15.14 -10.36
N GLY A 205 -9.96 14.61 -9.75
CA GLY A 205 -9.73 14.72 -8.30
C GLY A 205 -9.63 16.17 -7.82
N LEU A 206 -8.91 17.03 -8.56
CA LEU A 206 -8.81 18.46 -8.26
C LEU A 206 -10.13 19.21 -8.44
N VAL A 207 -10.84 18.97 -9.54
CA VAL A 207 -12.14 19.60 -9.81
C VAL A 207 -13.14 19.21 -8.72
N SER A 208 -13.18 17.92 -8.37
CA SER A 208 -14.04 17.40 -7.30
C SER A 208 -13.72 18.05 -5.96
N TRP A 209 -12.44 18.18 -5.59
CA TRP A 209 -12.05 18.84 -4.34
C TRP A 209 -12.42 20.32 -4.30
N ARG A 210 -12.26 21.05 -5.41
CA ARG A 210 -12.69 22.45 -5.52
C ARG A 210 -14.21 22.59 -5.39
N SER A 211 -14.98 21.69 -6.02
CA SER A 211 -16.44 21.65 -5.88
C SER A 211 -16.84 21.43 -4.42
N LEU A 212 -16.25 20.44 -3.75
CA LEU A 212 -16.53 20.17 -2.32
C LEU A 212 -16.28 21.41 -1.44
N ARG A 213 -15.20 22.16 -1.73
CA ARG A 213 -14.89 23.40 -1.00
C ARG A 213 -15.91 24.52 -1.27
N GLN A 214 -16.42 24.63 -2.51
CA GLN A 214 -17.44 25.61 -2.87
C GLN A 214 -18.80 25.28 -2.27
N ASP A 215 -19.13 23.99 -2.13
CA ASP A 215 -20.37 23.50 -1.53
C ASP A 215 -20.40 23.64 0.01
N GLY A 216 -19.36 24.24 0.61
CA GLY A 216 -19.27 24.48 2.05
C GLY A 216 -18.97 23.22 2.88
N MET A 217 -18.53 22.15 2.23
CA MET A 217 -18.11 20.93 2.93
C MET A 217 -16.81 21.19 3.69
N ALA A 218 -16.73 20.69 4.93
CA ALA A 218 -15.52 20.78 5.73
C ALA A 218 -14.41 19.97 5.04
N VAL A 219 -13.46 20.69 4.43
CA VAL A 219 -12.27 20.08 3.84
C VAL A 219 -11.31 19.69 4.95
N ASN A 220 -10.94 18.41 5.01
CA ASN A 220 -10.04 17.86 6.02
C ASN A 220 -8.63 17.62 5.45
N LEU A 221 -7.62 17.52 6.32
CA LEU A 221 -6.22 17.25 5.95
C LEU A 221 -6.07 15.97 5.11
N ILE A 222 -6.85 14.93 5.40
CA ILE A 222 -6.84 13.67 4.61
C ILE A 222 -7.23 13.93 3.15
N GLN A 223 -8.24 14.78 2.90
CA GLN A 223 -8.64 15.13 1.53
C GLN A 223 -7.53 15.90 0.83
N LEU A 224 -6.90 16.85 1.54
CA LEU A 224 -5.78 17.64 1.01
C LEU A 224 -4.58 16.74 0.66
N ASN A 225 -4.22 15.80 1.53
CA ASN A 225 -3.14 14.83 1.30
C ASN A 225 -3.38 13.98 0.04
N SER A 226 -4.60 13.44 -0.11
CA SER A 226 -4.96 12.71 -1.32
C SER A 226 -4.94 13.60 -2.57
N VAL A 227 -5.36 14.88 -2.49
CA VAL A 227 -5.22 15.81 -3.63
C VAL A 227 -3.76 16.04 -3.99
N ILE A 228 -2.88 16.33 -3.02
CA ILE A 228 -1.46 16.57 -3.27
C ILE A 228 -0.82 15.33 -3.91
N SER A 229 -1.14 14.13 -3.42
CA SER A 229 -0.70 12.86 -4.03
C SER A 229 -1.20 12.73 -5.48
N ASN A 230 -2.48 13.05 -5.75
CA ASN A 230 -3.05 13.01 -7.10
C ASN A 230 -2.30 13.95 -8.05
N VAL A 231 -2.10 15.19 -7.62
CA VAL A 231 -1.39 16.23 -8.37
C VAL A 231 0.06 15.83 -8.65
N GLY A 232 0.72 15.19 -7.68
CA GLY A 232 2.06 14.64 -7.86
C GLY A 232 2.15 13.59 -8.95
N LYS A 233 1.22 12.63 -8.97
CA LYS A 233 1.11 11.63 -10.06
C LYS A 233 0.79 12.26 -11.42
N GLY A 234 0.18 13.45 -11.42
CA GLY A 234 -0.06 14.26 -12.61
C GLY A 234 1.15 15.05 -13.10
N LEU A 235 2.30 14.96 -12.42
CA LEU A 235 3.51 15.77 -12.65
C LEU A 235 3.29 17.29 -12.49
N CYS A 236 2.22 17.71 -11.80
CA CYS A 236 1.88 19.11 -11.58
C CYS A 236 2.45 19.61 -10.24
N TRP A 237 3.76 19.53 -10.08
CA TRP A 237 4.48 19.89 -8.86
C TRP A 237 4.23 21.33 -8.38
N ASP A 238 4.06 22.28 -9.30
CA ASP A 238 3.76 23.70 -8.99
C ASP A 238 2.52 23.80 -8.09
N LEU A 239 1.44 23.13 -8.49
CA LEU A 239 0.18 23.15 -7.76
C LEU A 239 0.30 22.40 -6.42
N ALA A 240 1.11 21.35 -6.35
CA ALA A 240 1.37 20.63 -5.10
C ALA A 240 2.12 21.51 -4.08
N ALA A 241 3.06 22.34 -4.54
CA ALA A 241 3.77 23.31 -3.71
C ALA A 241 2.85 24.47 -3.26
N GLU A 242 2.02 25.00 -4.17
CA GLU A 242 1.01 26.01 -3.84
C GLU A 242 0.00 25.50 -2.79
N LEU A 243 -0.50 24.27 -2.95
CA LEU A 243 -1.45 23.66 -2.02
C LEU A 243 -0.85 23.45 -0.62
N LEU A 244 0.45 23.13 -0.54
CA LEU A 244 1.17 23.05 0.73
C LEU A 244 1.22 24.43 1.42
N GLN A 245 1.55 25.49 0.69
CA GLN A 245 1.62 26.86 1.22
C GLN A 245 0.25 27.41 1.63
N MET A 246 -0.81 27.03 0.91
CA MET A 246 -2.19 27.43 1.22
C MET A 246 -2.77 26.69 2.44
N SER A 247 -2.12 25.64 2.93
CA SER A 247 -2.59 24.87 4.07
C SER A 247 -2.29 25.60 5.38
N LEU A 248 -3.31 25.80 6.22
CA LEU A 248 -3.18 26.56 7.47
C LEU A 248 -2.48 25.76 8.58
N GLN A 249 -2.38 24.43 8.45
CA GLN A 249 -1.54 23.54 9.27
C GLN A 249 -1.16 22.28 8.47
N PRO A 250 -0.10 22.33 7.64
CA PRO A 250 0.40 21.13 6.97
C PRO A 250 0.86 20.11 8.00
N ASP A 251 0.46 18.85 7.81
CA ASP A 251 0.99 17.72 8.58
C ASP A 251 2.18 17.07 7.83
N GLU A 252 2.87 16.15 8.50
CA GLU A 252 3.99 15.44 7.91
C GLU A 252 3.60 14.72 6.59
N VAL A 253 2.35 14.26 6.51
CA VAL A 253 1.82 13.57 5.34
C VAL A 253 1.67 14.55 4.15
N THR A 254 1.20 15.78 4.39
CA THR A 254 1.16 16.83 3.34
C THR A 254 2.55 17.09 2.78
N LEU A 255 3.56 17.24 3.65
CA LEU A 255 4.93 17.52 3.26
C LEU A 255 5.53 16.36 2.44
N THR A 256 5.37 15.12 2.91
CA THR A 256 5.88 13.94 2.20
C THR A 256 5.24 13.76 0.83
N ALA A 257 3.93 14.01 0.70
CA ALA A 257 3.23 13.94 -0.57
C ALA A 257 3.70 15.03 -1.55
N SER A 258 3.93 16.27 -1.08
CA SER A 258 4.47 17.35 -1.91
C SER A 258 5.91 17.08 -2.34
N LEU A 259 6.77 16.55 -1.46
CA LEU A 259 8.14 16.17 -1.81
C LEU A 259 8.19 15.03 -2.82
N ALA A 260 7.30 14.04 -2.70
CA ALA A 260 7.16 12.97 -3.67
C ALA A 260 6.71 13.51 -5.05
N ALA A 261 5.76 14.45 -5.08
CA ALA A 261 5.34 15.14 -6.29
C ALA A 261 6.50 15.87 -6.99
N CYS A 262 7.32 16.59 -6.23
CA CYS A 262 8.51 17.26 -6.75
C CYS A 262 9.59 16.27 -7.21
N CYS A 263 9.73 15.13 -6.53
CA CYS A 263 10.64 14.05 -6.93
C CYS A 263 10.25 13.47 -8.29
N ASP A 264 8.97 13.13 -8.49
CA ASP A 264 8.47 12.58 -9.76
C ASP A 264 8.64 13.58 -10.92
N ALA A 265 8.55 14.88 -10.63
CA ALA A 265 8.75 15.96 -11.61
C ALA A 265 10.21 16.40 -11.78
N MET A 266 11.17 15.82 -11.04
CA MET A 266 12.60 16.16 -11.08
C MET A 266 12.92 17.62 -10.67
N GLN A 267 12.08 18.23 -9.83
CA GLN A 267 12.21 19.63 -9.38
C GLN A 267 12.75 19.68 -7.97
N TRP A 268 14.07 19.58 -7.86
CA TRP A 268 14.77 19.50 -6.59
C TRP A 268 14.87 20.84 -5.84
N ASP A 269 14.92 21.97 -6.56
CA ASP A 269 14.99 23.31 -5.97
C ASP A 269 13.76 23.59 -5.11
N THR A 270 12.57 23.36 -5.67
CA THR A 270 11.29 23.59 -4.97
C THR A 270 11.03 22.54 -3.89
N ALA A 271 11.49 21.30 -4.08
CA ALA A 271 11.46 20.29 -3.02
C ALA A 271 12.28 20.73 -1.80
N LEU A 272 13.47 21.29 -2.04
CA LEU A 272 14.35 21.79 -0.99
C LEU A 272 13.74 23.01 -0.28
N ASP A 273 13.15 23.95 -1.03
CA ASP A 273 12.41 25.07 -0.44
C ASP A 273 11.24 24.60 0.44
N CYS A 274 10.44 23.65 -0.05
CA CYS A 274 9.34 23.06 0.72
C CYS A 274 9.84 22.38 2.01
N PHE A 275 10.97 21.68 1.95
CA PHE A 275 11.58 21.05 3.10
C PHE A 275 12.13 22.08 4.10
N LEU A 276 12.85 23.10 3.63
CA LEU A 276 13.41 24.16 4.46
C LEU A 276 12.31 24.93 5.20
N MET A 277 11.17 25.20 4.55
CA MET A 277 10.01 25.81 5.19
C MET A 277 9.45 24.96 6.35
N ALA A 278 9.64 23.64 6.30
CA ALA A 278 9.18 22.70 7.33
C ALA A 278 10.19 22.48 8.49
N THR A 279 11.45 22.92 8.35
CA THR A 279 12.52 22.71 9.35
C THR A 279 12.30 23.43 10.69
N GLY A 280 11.22 24.22 10.83
CA GLY A 280 10.74 24.74 12.13
C GLY A 280 10.09 23.71 13.07
N GLY A 281 10.11 22.40 12.75
CA GLY A 281 9.60 21.34 13.62
C GLY A 281 9.27 19.99 12.96
N TRP A 282 9.45 19.84 11.64
CA TRP A 282 8.99 18.67 10.88
C TRP A 282 10.15 18.05 10.09
N SER A 283 10.91 17.15 10.71
CA SER A 283 11.88 16.30 10.03
C SER A 283 11.62 14.85 10.43
N SER A 284 10.68 14.22 9.75
CA SER A 284 10.47 12.79 9.89
C SER A 284 11.34 12.02 8.90
N ARG A 285 11.57 10.74 9.19
CA ARG A 285 12.29 9.84 8.28
C ARG A 285 11.67 9.83 6.88
N ALA A 286 10.34 9.80 6.77
CA ALA A 286 9.64 9.78 5.49
C ALA A 286 9.88 11.07 4.67
N SER A 287 9.85 12.24 5.33
CA SER A 287 10.11 13.53 4.65
C SER A 287 11.55 13.62 4.14
N VAL A 288 12.51 13.11 4.91
CA VAL A 288 13.92 13.04 4.53
C VAL A 288 14.14 12.11 3.36
N THR A 289 13.56 10.90 3.39
CA THR A 289 13.66 9.96 2.26
C THR A 289 13.10 10.54 0.97
N ALA A 290 11.98 11.27 1.05
CA ALA A 290 11.37 11.90 -0.12
C ALA A 290 12.23 13.04 -0.69
N LEU A 291 12.83 13.87 0.17
CA LEU A 291 13.78 14.90 -0.24
C LEU A 291 15.02 14.29 -0.91
N LEU A 292 15.66 13.30 -0.28
CA LEU A 292 16.82 12.61 -0.85
C LEU A 292 16.48 11.98 -2.21
N GLY A 293 15.26 11.46 -2.38
CA GLY A 293 14.77 10.98 -3.66
C GLY A 293 14.69 12.05 -4.73
N SER A 294 14.18 13.23 -4.39
CA SER A 294 14.16 14.36 -5.33
C SER A 294 15.57 14.79 -5.75
N LEU A 295 16.52 14.78 -4.81
CA LEU A 295 17.93 15.11 -5.05
C LEU A 295 18.66 14.01 -5.86
N ARG A 296 18.23 12.75 -5.71
CA ARG A 296 18.70 11.62 -6.53
C ARG A 296 18.35 11.83 -7.99
N GLY A 297 17.09 12.17 -8.27
CA GLY A 297 16.61 12.47 -9.61
C GLY A 297 17.44 13.57 -10.27
N ALA A 298 17.77 14.61 -9.51
CA ALA A 298 18.58 15.74 -9.96
C ALA A 298 20.11 15.51 -9.94
N GLN A 299 20.60 14.36 -9.46
CA GLN A 299 22.02 14.04 -9.30
C GLN A 299 22.81 15.04 -8.42
N GLN A 300 22.15 15.73 -7.49
CA GLN A 300 22.75 16.75 -6.62
C GLN A 300 23.30 16.16 -5.30
N TRP A 301 24.35 15.33 -5.40
CA TRP A 301 24.88 14.60 -4.23
C TRP A 301 25.36 15.51 -3.08
N ARG A 302 25.91 16.69 -3.38
CA ARG A 302 26.41 17.62 -2.35
C ARG A 302 25.29 18.16 -1.47
N MET A 303 24.17 18.49 -2.09
CA MET A 303 23.00 18.98 -1.39
C MET A 303 22.32 17.84 -0.63
N ALA A 304 22.30 16.62 -1.19
CA ALA A 304 21.81 15.45 -0.47
C ALA A 304 22.60 15.20 0.82
N TRP A 305 23.94 15.27 0.76
CA TRP A 305 24.80 15.12 1.92
C TRP A 305 24.66 16.27 2.92
N HIS A 306 24.58 17.52 2.45
CA HIS A 306 24.41 18.66 3.35
C HIS A 306 23.04 18.65 4.05
N SER A 307 21.98 18.34 3.31
CA SER A 307 20.64 18.13 3.87
C SER A 307 20.64 17.00 4.89
N TRP A 308 21.43 15.95 4.68
CA TRP A 308 21.60 14.85 5.63
C TRP A 308 22.30 15.27 6.92
N GLU A 309 23.43 15.97 6.83
CA GLU A 309 24.20 16.43 8.00
C GLU A 309 23.40 17.36 8.92
N GLN A 310 22.47 18.12 8.35
CA GLN A 310 21.60 19.01 9.12
C GLN A 310 20.47 18.29 9.86
N LEU A 311 20.29 16.98 9.66
CA LEU A 311 19.22 16.21 10.31
C LEU A 311 19.61 15.77 11.71
N GLN A 312 18.70 15.99 12.65
CA GLN A 312 18.78 15.42 14.00
C GLN A 312 18.05 14.06 14.11
N VAL A 313 17.70 13.44 12.99
CA VAL A 313 16.89 12.22 12.95
C VAL A 313 17.79 10.99 12.85
N SER A 314 17.45 9.93 13.59
CA SER A 314 18.18 8.67 13.49
C SER A 314 18.02 8.07 12.08
N PRO A 315 19.13 7.77 11.39
CA PRO A 315 19.11 7.29 10.02
C PRO A 315 18.55 5.86 9.90
N ASP A 316 17.74 5.61 8.88
CA ASP A 316 17.26 4.27 8.52
C ASP A 316 17.83 3.79 7.17
N LEU A 317 17.67 2.50 6.89
CA LEU A 317 18.20 1.87 5.68
C LEU A 317 17.73 2.57 4.38
N PRO A 318 16.44 2.94 4.21
CA PRO A 318 15.99 3.68 3.02
C PRO A 318 16.70 5.03 2.82
N CYS A 319 16.93 5.81 3.88
CA CYS A 319 17.62 7.10 3.74
C CYS A 319 19.05 6.92 3.21
N VAL A 320 19.80 5.98 3.78
CA VAL A 320 21.20 5.77 3.40
C VAL A 320 21.30 5.15 2.00
N ASN A 321 20.35 4.29 1.60
CA ASN A 321 20.23 3.81 0.23
C ASN A 321 20.02 4.96 -0.77
N GLU A 322 19.18 5.93 -0.41
CA GLU A 322 18.94 7.08 -1.25
C GLU A 322 20.21 7.94 -1.39
N LEU A 323 20.97 8.15 -0.31
CA LEU A 323 22.29 8.81 -0.37
C LEU A 323 23.27 8.07 -1.30
N VAL A 324 23.48 6.76 -1.07
CA VAL A 324 24.37 5.93 -1.90
C VAL A 324 23.96 5.98 -3.37
N SER A 325 22.66 5.98 -3.65
CA SER A 325 22.16 6.06 -5.02
C SER A 325 22.28 7.46 -5.65
N THR A 326 22.14 8.55 -4.87
CA THR A 326 22.40 9.92 -5.34
C THR A 326 23.88 10.09 -5.73
N SER A 327 24.80 9.64 -4.89
CA SER A 327 26.24 9.74 -5.13
C SER A 327 26.68 8.81 -6.25
N ALA A 328 26.09 7.61 -6.36
CA ALA A 328 26.31 6.70 -7.48
C ALA A 328 25.90 7.29 -8.84
N LEU A 329 24.70 7.87 -8.93
CA LEU A 329 24.17 8.45 -10.17
C LEU A 329 24.91 9.72 -10.60
N SER A 330 25.50 10.45 -9.66
CA SER A 330 26.39 11.59 -9.94
C SER A 330 27.81 11.21 -10.39
N PHE A 331 28.09 9.90 -10.58
CA PHE A 331 29.40 9.34 -10.91
C PHE A 331 30.52 9.63 -9.88
N HIS A 332 30.16 9.99 -8.65
CA HIS A 332 31.11 10.35 -7.59
C HIS A 332 31.37 9.17 -6.65
N TRP A 333 32.10 8.16 -7.15
CA TRP A 333 32.38 6.90 -6.45
C TRP A 333 33.06 7.03 -5.05
N PRO A 334 33.92 8.03 -4.74
CA PRO A 334 34.51 8.13 -3.41
C PRO A 334 33.46 8.46 -2.36
N GLN A 335 32.49 9.32 -2.70
CA GLN A 335 31.40 9.67 -1.80
C GLN A 335 30.44 8.49 -1.64
N ALA A 336 30.09 7.80 -2.73
CA ALA A 336 29.24 6.61 -2.66
C ALA A 336 29.82 5.51 -1.75
N LEU A 337 31.15 5.38 -1.67
CA LEU A 337 31.82 4.50 -0.72
C LEU A 337 31.68 4.97 0.73
N VAL A 338 31.81 6.28 0.98
CA VAL A 338 31.62 6.86 2.32
C VAL A 338 30.17 6.65 2.78
N ASP A 339 29.21 6.95 1.91
CA ASP A 339 27.78 6.75 2.17
C ASP A 339 27.46 5.27 2.42
N PHE A 340 28.15 4.35 1.73
CA PHE A 340 27.97 2.91 1.92
C PHE A 340 28.61 2.39 3.22
N HIS A 341 29.78 2.91 3.61
CA HIS A 341 30.40 2.56 4.88
C HIS A 341 29.59 3.08 6.08
N LEU A 342 28.83 4.17 5.90
CA LEU A 342 27.86 4.65 6.89
C LEU A 342 26.85 3.55 7.29
N LEU A 343 26.43 2.68 6.37
CA LEU A 343 25.54 1.54 6.69
C LEU A 343 26.15 0.60 7.73
N GLN A 344 27.47 0.37 7.64
CA GLN A 344 28.19 -0.52 8.55
C GLN A 344 28.39 0.14 9.92
N GLU A 345 28.73 1.44 9.94
CA GLU A 345 28.88 2.22 11.17
C GLU A 345 27.56 2.27 11.97
N LEU A 346 26.44 2.43 11.27
CA LEU A 346 25.09 2.44 11.84
C LEU A 346 24.56 1.04 12.18
N ARG A 347 25.33 -0.03 11.92
CA ARG A 347 24.93 -1.44 12.09
C ARG A 347 23.63 -1.80 11.35
N LEU A 348 23.36 -1.12 10.24
CA LEU A 348 22.22 -1.43 9.37
C LEU A 348 22.59 -2.62 8.47
N LYS A 349 21.64 -3.53 8.23
CA LYS A 349 21.87 -4.64 7.30
C LYS A 349 21.92 -4.10 5.88
N THR A 350 23.04 -4.32 5.20
CA THR A 350 23.18 -3.99 3.78
C THR A 350 22.17 -4.76 2.95
N ASP A 351 21.48 -4.07 2.04
CA ASP A 351 20.52 -4.66 1.12
C ASP A 351 21.03 -4.66 -0.33
N THR A 352 20.26 -5.29 -1.20
CA THR A 352 20.59 -5.40 -2.62
C THR A 352 20.55 -4.05 -3.34
N VAL A 353 19.82 -3.06 -2.82
CA VAL A 353 19.65 -1.74 -3.44
C VAL A 353 20.94 -0.93 -3.29
N ALA A 354 21.46 -0.77 -2.07
CA ALA A 354 22.71 -0.05 -1.82
C ALA A 354 23.89 -0.64 -2.60
N LEU A 355 24.01 -1.97 -2.58
CA LEU A 355 25.08 -2.68 -3.28
C LEU A 355 24.97 -2.53 -4.81
N ASN A 356 23.78 -2.63 -5.39
CA ASN A 356 23.58 -2.43 -6.82
C ASN A 356 23.90 -0.98 -7.24
N SER A 357 23.49 0.02 -6.45
CA SER A 357 23.79 1.42 -6.69
C SER A 357 25.30 1.69 -6.64
N LEU A 358 26.00 1.15 -5.65
CA LEU A 358 27.47 1.26 -5.54
C LEU A 358 28.19 0.62 -6.76
N LEU A 359 27.77 -0.58 -7.17
CA LEU A 359 28.34 -1.25 -8.34
C LEU A 359 28.07 -0.48 -9.64
N ALA A 360 26.89 0.12 -9.78
CA ALA A 360 26.55 0.96 -10.92
C ALA A 360 27.47 2.19 -11.03
N ALA A 361 27.93 2.75 -9.89
CA ALA A 361 28.89 3.86 -9.87
C ALA A 361 30.30 3.46 -10.36
N PHE A 362 30.76 2.25 -10.00
CA PHE A 362 32.10 1.76 -10.34
C PHE A 362 32.26 1.32 -11.80
N LEU A 363 31.19 0.81 -12.40
CA LEU A 363 31.19 0.24 -13.75
C LEU A 363 31.69 1.22 -14.83
N PRO A 364 31.15 2.45 -14.97
CA PRO A 364 31.61 3.40 -15.99
C PRO A 364 33.06 3.85 -15.78
N LEU A 365 33.58 3.75 -14.55
CA LEU A 365 34.93 4.15 -14.18
C LEU A 365 35.97 3.01 -14.26
N GLY A 366 35.54 1.80 -14.63
CA GLY A 366 36.43 0.64 -14.80
C GLY A 366 37.12 0.19 -13.50
N LYS A 367 36.51 0.44 -12.32
CA LYS A 367 37.07 0.08 -11.00
C LYS A 367 36.86 -1.41 -10.67
N TRP A 368 37.39 -2.30 -11.52
CA TRP A 368 37.15 -3.75 -11.46
C TRP A 368 37.58 -4.44 -10.17
N GLN A 369 38.62 -3.93 -9.48
CA GLN A 369 39.07 -4.51 -8.21
C GLN A 369 38.05 -4.31 -7.09
N GLN A 370 37.46 -3.11 -6.99
CA GLN A 370 36.43 -2.79 -6.00
C GLN A 370 35.13 -3.53 -6.31
N ILE A 371 34.75 -3.62 -7.60
CA ILE A 371 33.57 -4.39 -8.05
C ILE A 371 33.65 -5.86 -7.58
N MET A 372 34.82 -6.49 -7.73
CA MET A 372 34.99 -7.90 -7.36
C MET A 372 34.90 -8.14 -5.85
N LEU A 373 35.37 -7.20 -5.03
CA LEU A 373 35.28 -7.29 -3.56
C LEU A 373 33.82 -7.32 -3.10
N TYR A 374 33.01 -6.36 -3.56
CA TYR A 374 31.61 -6.25 -3.13
C TYR A 374 30.66 -7.25 -3.83
N LEU A 375 31.07 -7.86 -4.96
CA LEU A 375 30.29 -8.92 -5.60
C LEU A 375 30.23 -10.21 -4.75
N ASP A 376 31.26 -10.47 -3.94
CA ASP A 376 31.26 -11.63 -3.04
C ASP A 376 30.29 -11.40 -1.86
N ASP A 377 30.20 -10.18 -1.33
CA ASP A 377 29.24 -9.81 -0.26
C ASP A 377 27.76 -9.94 -0.71
N ILE A 378 27.46 -9.74 -2.01
CA ILE A 378 26.09 -9.88 -2.55
C ILE A 378 25.65 -11.35 -2.63
N ARG A 379 26.58 -12.31 -2.73
CA ARG A 379 26.26 -13.75 -2.87
C ARG A 379 25.52 -14.32 -1.67
N ASP A 380 25.73 -13.73 -0.51
CA ASP A 380 25.14 -14.18 0.75
C ASP A 380 23.73 -13.57 1.00
N LEU A 381 23.28 -12.63 0.17
CA LEU A 381 21.97 -11.97 0.30
C LEU A 381 20.87 -12.68 -0.52
N LYS A 382 19.71 -12.92 0.11
CA LYS A 382 18.53 -13.51 -0.55
C LYS A 382 17.90 -12.50 -1.53
N GLY A 383 18.14 -12.68 -2.83
CA GLY A 383 17.57 -11.83 -3.90
C GLY A 383 18.34 -11.89 -5.21
N PHE A 384 19.04 -13.00 -5.44
CA PHE A 384 20.06 -13.15 -6.47
C PHE A 384 19.41 -13.62 -7.78
N CYS A 385 19.34 -12.79 -8.84
CA CYS A 385 18.96 -13.32 -10.16
C CYS A 385 19.60 -12.63 -11.39
N CYS A 386 19.57 -11.30 -11.56
CA CYS A 386 19.85 -10.74 -12.92
C CYS A 386 21.02 -9.76 -13.02
N VAL A 387 21.31 -8.97 -11.99
CA VAL A 387 22.22 -7.81 -12.11
C VAL A 387 23.68 -8.19 -11.86
N ALA A 388 23.94 -8.97 -10.80
CA ALA A 388 25.29 -9.45 -10.45
C ALA A 388 25.89 -10.41 -11.50
N THR A 389 25.08 -11.22 -12.18
CA THR A 389 25.51 -12.13 -13.26
C THR A 389 25.89 -11.36 -14.53
N CYS A 390 25.19 -10.27 -14.85
CA CYS A 390 25.56 -9.35 -15.93
C CYS A 390 26.86 -8.60 -15.62
N TYR A 391 27.03 -8.10 -14.39
CA TYR A 391 28.26 -7.41 -13.97
C TYR A 391 29.48 -8.34 -13.89
N ALA A 392 29.32 -9.58 -13.40
CA ALA A 392 30.39 -10.58 -13.38
C ALA A 392 30.85 -10.96 -14.80
N ARG A 393 29.92 -11.09 -15.76
CA ARG A 393 30.24 -11.36 -17.17
C ARG A 393 30.95 -10.17 -17.84
N ALA A 394 30.56 -8.94 -17.53
CA ALA A 394 31.24 -7.74 -18.02
C ALA A 394 32.69 -7.63 -17.49
N ALA A 395 32.89 -7.89 -16.19
CA ALA A 395 34.20 -7.89 -15.55
C ALA A 395 35.13 -8.99 -16.11
N GLN A 396 34.60 -10.19 -16.39
CA GLN A 396 35.38 -11.26 -17.03
C GLN A 396 35.78 -10.89 -18.47
N ARG A 397 34.89 -10.25 -19.23
CA ARG A 397 35.17 -9.80 -20.60
C ARG A 397 36.27 -8.74 -20.65
N GLU A 398 36.26 -7.78 -19.74
CA GLU A 398 37.31 -6.74 -19.63
C GLU A 398 38.65 -7.30 -19.16
N ARG A 399 38.68 -8.25 -18.20
CA ARG A 399 39.91 -8.97 -17.85
C ARG A 399 40.49 -9.75 -19.04
N LEU A 400 39.65 -10.41 -19.82
CA LEU A 400 40.05 -11.08 -21.06
C LEU A 400 40.61 -10.09 -22.08
N LEU A 401 39.97 -8.93 -22.25
CA LEU A 401 40.45 -7.87 -23.16
C LEU A 401 41.78 -7.26 -22.69
N ALA A 402 41.97 -7.07 -21.39
CA ALA A 402 43.24 -6.59 -20.82
C ALA A 402 44.38 -7.60 -21.04
N LEU A 403 44.12 -8.90 -20.83
CA LEU A 403 45.07 -9.97 -21.13
C LEU A 403 45.38 -10.06 -22.63
N LEU A 404 44.39 -9.84 -23.50
CA LEU A 404 44.58 -9.79 -24.96
C LEU A 404 45.38 -8.56 -25.41
N ARG A 405 45.22 -7.40 -24.76
CA ARG A 405 46.05 -6.20 -25.02
C ARG A 405 47.49 -6.42 -24.57
N HIS A 406 47.71 -7.10 -23.44
CA HIS A 406 49.04 -7.45 -22.98
C HIS A 406 49.73 -8.47 -23.90
N SER A 407 49.01 -9.50 -24.36
CA SER A 407 49.54 -10.48 -25.32
C SER A 407 49.81 -9.88 -26.70
N ASN A 408 49.00 -8.93 -27.17
CA ASN A 408 49.27 -8.18 -28.40
C ASN A 408 50.47 -7.22 -28.27
N SER A 409 50.67 -6.58 -27.10
CA SER A 409 51.89 -5.78 -26.88
C SER A 409 53.17 -6.63 -26.84
N LEU A 410 53.07 -7.89 -26.41
CA LEU A 410 54.19 -8.85 -26.46
C LEU A 410 54.42 -9.37 -27.88
N ARG A 411 53.37 -9.56 -28.69
CA ARG A 411 53.48 -9.92 -30.12
C ARG A 411 54.13 -8.83 -30.97
N HIS A 412 53.87 -7.55 -30.70
CA HIS A 412 54.54 -6.44 -31.40
C HIS A 412 56.01 -6.23 -30.98
N ARG A 413 56.50 -6.91 -29.94
CA ARG A 413 57.91 -6.90 -29.52
C ARG A 413 58.71 -8.12 -29.96
N ALA A 414 58.10 -9.10 -30.64
CA ALA A 414 58.81 -10.24 -31.20
C ALA A 414 59.38 -9.90 -32.60
N PRO A 415 60.67 -10.15 -32.89
CA PRO A 415 61.24 -9.83 -34.18
C PRO A 415 60.69 -10.79 -35.25
N ALA A 416 60.30 -10.22 -36.40
CA ALA A 416 59.77 -10.95 -37.54
C ALA A 416 60.83 -11.90 -38.12
N VAL A 417 60.65 -13.21 -37.90
CA VAL A 417 61.34 -14.24 -38.69
C VAL A 417 60.36 -14.72 -39.75
N ALA A 418 60.63 -14.32 -40.99
CA ALA A 418 59.94 -14.79 -42.17
C ALA A 418 60.47 -16.17 -42.60
N SER A 419 59.58 -17.14 -42.79
CA SER A 419 59.86 -18.32 -43.61
C SER A 419 58.57 -19.02 -44.07
N SER A 420 58.23 -18.79 -45.34
CA SER A 420 57.84 -19.77 -46.37
C SER A 420 56.99 -21.01 -46.04
N CYS A 421 55.74 -20.99 -46.55
CA CYS A 421 54.99 -22.06 -47.28
C CYS A 421 54.57 -23.36 -46.56
N PRO A 422 53.63 -24.18 -47.10
CA PRO A 422 52.50 -23.95 -48.01
C PRO A 422 51.16 -24.55 -47.50
N SER A 423 50.11 -24.40 -48.31
CA SER A 423 48.75 -24.95 -48.18
C SER A 423 48.67 -26.43 -47.75
N ARG A 424 47.89 -26.70 -46.69
CA ARG A 424 47.26 -28.01 -46.45
C ARG A 424 45.88 -27.84 -45.82
N SER A 425 44.90 -28.40 -46.50
CA SER A 425 43.53 -28.61 -46.05
C SER A 425 43.49 -29.44 -44.76
N VAL A 426 42.46 -29.20 -43.93
CA VAL A 426 41.57 -30.21 -43.28
C VAL A 426 41.00 -29.70 -41.94
N ARG A 427 39.68 -29.93 -41.80
CA ARG A 427 38.83 -29.96 -40.59
C ARG A 427 38.29 -28.63 -40.03
N ARG A 428 37.08 -28.31 -40.50
CA ARG A 428 36.03 -27.65 -39.72
C ARG A 428 35.75 -28.49 -38.46
N THR A 429 35.88 -27.88 -37.29
CA THR A 429 35.30 -28.36 -36.02
C THR A 429 34.02 -27.56 -35.72
N PRO A 430 33.00 -28.16 -35.10
CA PRO A 430 31.69 -27.54 -34.91
C PRO A 430 31.71 -26.64 -33.66
N ALA A 431 32.00 -25.36 -33.83
CA ALA A 431 31.85 -24.36 -32.76
C ALA A 431 31.03 -23.13 -33.19
N ASP A 432 30.68 -23.02 -34.47
CA ASP A 432 30.01 -21.82 -35.01
C ASP A 432 28.48 -21.93 -35.10
N SER A 433 27.87 -23.06 -34.70
CA SER A 433 26.42 -23.27 -34.80
C SER A 433 25.61 -22.77 -33.59
N HIS A 434 26.24 -22.29 -32.51
CA HIS A 434 25.51 -21.76 -31.34
C HIS A 434 25.40 -20.22 -31.30
N LEU A 435 26.03 -19.50 -32.24
CA LEU A 435 25.91 -18.04 -32.36
C LEU A 435 24.80 -17.57 -33.31
N ALA A 436 24.24 -18.46 -34.15
CA ALA A 436 23.22 -18.10 -35.14
C ALA A 436 21.77 -18.16 -34.62
N LEU A 437 21.51 -18.78 -33.45
CA LEU A 437 20.16 -18.90 -32.88
C LEU A 437 19.81 -17.80 -31.84
N ALA A 438 20.78 -16.96 -31.46
CA ALA A 438 20.54 -15.86 -30.51
C ALA A 438 20.25 -14.50 -31.20
N GLN A 439 20.42 -14.40 -32.52
CA GLN A 439 20.20 -13.16 -33.28
C GLN A 439 18.84 -13.06 -33.99
N GLN A 440 18.03 -14.12 -34.02
CA GLN A 440 16.67 -14.08 -34.60
C GLN A 440 15.54 -13.81 -33.58
N GLY A 441 15.85 -13.56 -32.31
CA GLY A 441 14.85 -13.34 -31.25
C GLY A 441 14.48 -11.88 -30.94
N CYS A 442 15.14 -10.88 -31.53
CA CYS A 442 14.99 -9.47 -31.13
C CYS A 442 14.40 -8.51 -32.17
N GLU A 443 13.98 -8.97 -33.36
CA GLU A 443 13.41 -8.09 -34.40
C GLU A 443 11.88 -8.20 -34.58
N GLY A 444 11.17 -8.95 -33.72
CA GLY A 444 9.72 -9.16 -33.82
C GLY A 444 8.81 -8.28 -32.95
N ALA A 445 9.32 -7.28 -32.23
CA ALA A 445 8.52 -6.51 -31.25
C ALA A 445 8.60 -4.99 -31.42
N ARG A 446 8.67 -4.51 -32.66
CA ARG A 446 8.40 -3.11 -33.02
C ARG A 446 7.71 -3.05 -34.38
N GLN A 447 6.44 -3.43 -34.42
CA GLN A 447 5.37 -2.92 -35.30
C GLN A 447 4.15 -3.84 -35.13
N GLY A 448 3.06 -3.26 -34.61
CA GLY A 448 1.82 -3.94 -34.27
C GLY A 448 1.09 -3.17 -33.19
#